data_AF-A0A3D2L6X3-F1
#
_entry.id   AF-A0A3D2L6X3-F1
#
_cell.length_a   1.000
_cell.length_b   1.000
_cell.length_c   1.000
_cell.angle_alpha   90.00
_cell.angle_beta   90.00
_cell.angle_gamma   90.00
#
_symmetry.space_group_name_H-M   'P 1'
#
loop_
_entity.id
_entity.type
_entity.pdbx_description
1 polymer ?
#
loop_
_entity_poly.entity_id
_entity_poly.type
_entity_poly.pdbx_seq_one_letter_code
_entity_poly.pdbx_strand_id
1 'polypeptide(L)'
;MGTARRTIAMLKSVFAYALDLELLEKNPCHGVRIPLGVQRERYLTQAEARGEAASALRIIRLLSLTGARRGEIMELKWSEIDFERGFLRLDATKSGKSIRPISGAVQKLLSEAPRAHETWVFPDAKGTGPYQGLPKIWREVREAADLEDFRMHDLRHSFASFGAANGLSLPIIGALLGHKNTSTTQRYAHLTGIAARQAANDVSDMVAAALGVSTG
;
A
#
# COMPACT_ATOMS: atom_id res chain seq x y z
N MET A 1 -5.33 6.92 19.86
CA MET A 1 -4.96 5.48 19.92
C MET A 1 -4.85 4.72 18.59
N GLY A 2 -5.42 5.14 17.45
CA GLY A 2 -5.62 4.20 16.35
C GLY A 2 -4.50 4.05 15.31
N THR A 3 -3.86 5.14 14.90
CA THR A 3 -3.24 5.16 13.57
C THR A 3 -1.85 4.52 13.52
N ALA A 4 -0.96 4.78 14.48
CA ALA A 4 0.39 4.20 14.44
C ALA A 4 0.36 2.66 14.56
N ARG A 5 -0.38 2.15 15.56
CA ARG A 5 -0.54 0.71 15.79
C ARG A 5 -1.18 0.00 14.59
N ARG A 6 -2.22 0.57 13.98
CA ARG A 6 -2.84 0.02 12.77
C ARG A 6 -1.89 0.04 11.55
N THR A 7 -1.01 1.04 11.44
CA THR A 7 -0.01 1.08 10.36
C THR A 7 1.05 0.00 10.58
N ILE A 8 1.58 -0.14 11.80
CA ILE A 8 2.53 -1.22 12.13
C ILE A 8 1.89 -2.60 11.94
N ALA A 9 0.64 -2.78 12.40
CA ALA A 9 -0.09 -4.03 12.20
C ALA A 9 -0.29 -4.33 10.71
N MET A 10 -0.66 -3.33 9.91
CA MET A 10 -0.76 -3.49 8.45
C MET A 10 0.58 -3.95 7.84
N LEU A 11 1.69 -3.30 8.21
CA LEU A 11 3.02 -3.68 7.71
C LEU A 11 3.35 -5.13 8.08
N LYS A 12 3.10 -5.54 9.33
CA LYS A 12 3.30 -6.93 9.76
C LYS A 12 2.43 -7.92 8.99
N SER A 13 1.14 -7.61 8.80
CA SER A 13 0.23 -8.45 8.02
C SER A 13 0.67 -8.56 6.57
N VAL A 14 1.18 -7.48 5.99
CA VAL A 14 1.79 -7.45 4.66
C VAL A 14 2.95 -8.45 4.57
N PHE A 15 3.89 -8.44 5.52
CA PHE A 15 5.01 -9.40 5.48
C PHE A 15 4.64 -10.83 5.87
N ALA A 16 3.66 -11.01 6.75
CA ALA A 16 3.11 -12.34 7.05
C ALA A 16 2.49 -12.95 5.79
N TYR A 17 1.70 -12.17 5.06
CA TYR A 17 1.13 -12.61 3.79
C TYR A 17 2.20 -12.87 2.71
N ALA A 18 3.31 -12.12 2.72
CA ALA A 18 4.43 -12.39 1.83
C ALA A 18 5.15 -13.71 2.15
N LEU A 19 5.20 -14.12 3.42
CA LEU A 19 5.67 -15.46 3.80
C LEU A 19 4.74 -16.56 3.30
N ASP A 20 3.43 -16.40 3.51
CA ASP A 20 2.44 -17.41 3.12
C ASP A 20 2.45 -17.68 1.61
N LEU A 21 2.80 -16.65 0.83
CA LEU A 21 2.98 -16.72 -0.62
C LEU A 21 4.38 -17.17 -1.06
N GLU A 22 5.25 -17.58 -0.12
CA GLU A 22 6.64 -17.98 -0.35
C GLU A 22 7.48 -16.91 -1.09
N LEU A 23 7.06 -15.64 -1.02
CA LEU A 23 7.76 -14.51 -1.65
C LEU A 23 9.02 -14.11 -0.89
N LEU A 24 9.15 -14.60 0.34
CA LEU A 24 10.27 -14.40 1.24
C LEU A 24 10.61 -15.73 1.90
N GLU A 25 11.91 -16.04 2.01
CA GLU A 25 12.37 -17.18 2.81
C GLU A 25 12.18 -16.94 4.33
N LYS A 26 12.13 -15.67 4.76
CA LYS A 26 11.88 -15.24 6.15
C LYS A 26 11.06 -13.96 6.23
N ASN A 27 10.14 -13.86 7.19
CA ASN A 27 9.42 -12.63 7.49
C ASN A 27 10.39 -11.65 8.18
N PRO A 28 10.68 -10.46 7.61
CA PRO A 28 11.47 -9.44 8.29
C PRO A 28 10.79 -8.90 9.56
N CYS A 29 9.50 -9.21 9.78
CA CYS A 29 8.75 -8.97 11.02
C CYS A 29 8.52 -10.24 11.87
N HIS A 30 9.27 -11.33 11.70
CA HIS A 30 9.13 -12.52 12.55
C HIS A 30 9.56 -12.23 14.00
N GLY A 31 8.72 -12.51 14.99
CA GLY A 31 9.04 -12.32 16.42
C GLY A 31 8.75 -10.92 16.98
N VAL A 32 8.22 -10.00 16.17
CA VAL A 32 8.02 -8.61 16.58
C VAL A 32 6.85 -8.51 17.56
N ARG A 33 7.16 -8.25 18.83
CA ARG A 33 6.18 -7.87 19.84
C ARG A 33 5.61 -6.50 19.47
N ILE A 34 4.29 -6.38 19.33
CA ILE A 34 3.65 -5.07 19.26
C ILE A 34 3.94 -4.40 20.60
N PRO A 35 4.59 -3.23 20.66
CA PRO A 35 4.68 -2.51 21.92
C PRO A 35 3.25 -2.30 22.40
N LEU A 36 2.88 -2.93 23.52
CA LEU A 36 1.69 -2.56 24.27
C LEU A 36 2.00 -1.18 24.86
N GLY A 37 1.92 -0.17 24.00
CA GLY A 37 2.01 1.22 24.42
C GLY A 37 0.98 1.40 25.52
N VAL A 38 1.47 1.87 26.68
CA VAL A 38 0.72 2.15 27.90
C VAL A 38 -0.72 2.53 27.54
N GLN A 39 -1.68 1.76 28.07
CA GLN A 39 -3.10 2.08 27.96
C GLN A 39 -3.33 3.47 28.54
N ARG A 40 -3.36 4.48 27.67
CA ARG A 40 -4.03 5.74 27.94
C ARG A 40 -5.23 5.78 27.01
N GLU A 41 -6.37 5.32 27.53
CA GLU A 41 -7.69 5.61 26.95
C GLU A 41 -7.82 7.11 26.78
N ARG A 42 -7.40 7.61 25.62
CA ARG A 42 -7.54 9.00 25.23
C ARG A 42 -8.12 8.99 23.84
N TYR A 43 -9.39 9.35 23.77
CA TYR A 43 -10.07 9.68 22.53
C TYR A 43 -9.17 10.63 21.73
N LEU A 44 -8.86 10.26 20.48
CA LEU A 44 -8.09 11.13 19.57
C LEU A 44 -8.87 12.43 19.42
N THR A 45 -8.34 13.52 19.94
CA THR A 45 -8.93 14.84 19.69
C THR A 45 -8.80 15.17 18.20
N GLN A 46 -9.69 15.99 17.65
CA GLN A 46 -9.59 16.42 16.24
C GLN A 46 -8.22 17.02 15.89
N ALA A 47 -7.52 17.60 16.86
CA ALA A 47 -6.16 18.13 16.71
C ALA A 47 -5.11 17.02 16.47
N GLU A 48 -5.20 15.89 17.18
CA GLU A 48 -4.28 14.75 16.98
C GLU A 48 -4.54 14.01 15.65
N ALA A 49 -5.77 14.06 15.13
CA ALA A 49 -6.12 13.54 13.80
C ALA A 49 -5.60 14.42 12.64
N ARG A 50 -5.26 15.68 12.94
CA ARG A 50 -4.76 16.70 12.00
C ARG A 50 -3.24 16.94 12.09
N GLY A 51 -2.56 16.29 13.04
CA GLY A 51 -1.12 16.48 13.27
C GLY A 51 -0.24 15.84 12.18
N GLU A 52 1.01 16.33 12.08
CA GLU A 52 2.04 15.86 11.15
C GLU A 52 2.18 14.32 11.15
N ALA A 53 2.21 13.70 12.33
CA ALA A 53 2.27 12.26 12.49
C ALA A 53 1.05 11.52 11.91
N ALA A 54 -0.16 12.08 12.04
CA ALA A 54 -1.37 11.45 11.50
C ALA A 54 -1.37 11.50 9.96
N SER A 55 -0.92 12.60 9.38
CA SER A 55 -0.71 12.73 7.93
C SER A 55 0.33 11.74 7.42
N ALA A 56 1.51 11.65 8.06
CA ALA A 56 2.53 10.67 7.69
C ALA A 56 2.02 9.22 7.73
N LEU A 57 1.32 8.83 8.79
CA LEU A 57 0.81 7.47 8.91
C LEU A 57 -0.28 7.15 7.87
N ARG A 58 -1.10 8.13 7.51
CA ARG A 58 -2.08 7.98 6.42
C ARG A 58 -1.37 7.86 5.07
N ILE A 59 -0.34 8.66 4.82
CA ILE A 59 0.50 8.58 3.62
C ILE A 59 1.15 7.20 3.50
N ILE A 60 1.75 6.66 4.58
CA ILE A 60 2.37 5.33 4.57
C ILE A 60 1.37 4.26 4.14
N ARG A 61 0.16 4.27 4.69
CA ARG A 61 -0.88 3.31 4.30
C ARG A 61 -1.32 3.47 2.85
N LEU A 62 -1.49 4.70 2.39
CA LEU A 62 -1.86 4.97 1.01
C LEU A 62 -0.78 4.42 0.05
N LEU A 63 0.50 4.62 0.37
CA LEU A 63 1.60 4.04 -0.41
C LEU A 63 1.53 2.51 -0.43
N SER A 64 1.29 1.87 0.71
CA SER A 64 1.14 0.42 0.81
C SER A 64 -0.07 -0.13 0.03
N LEU A 65 -1.19 0.61 0.00
CA LEU A 65 -2.45 0.16 -0.61
C LEU A 65 -2.59 0.50 -2.10
N THR A 66 -1.74 1.38 -2.63
CA THR A 66 -1.84 1.85 -4.03
C THR A 66 -0.60 1.56 -4.86
N GLY A 67 0.54 1.27 -4.22
CA GLY A 67 1.82 1.21 -4.91
C GLY A 67 2.26 2.56 -5.53
N ALA A 68 1.62 3.68 -5.17
CA ALA A 68 1.97 4.98 -5.70
C ALA A 68 3.39 5.41 -5.29
N ARG A 69 3.99 6.34 -6.05
CA ARG A 69 5.29 6.93 -5.68
C ARG A 69 5.06 7.81 -4.46
N ARG A 70 6.07 7.88 -3.60
CA ARG A 70 6.09 8.76 -2.42
C ARG A 70 5.60 10.18 -2.74
N GLY A 71 6.21 10.82 -3.74
CA GLY A 71 5.86 12.18 -4.15
C GLY A 71 4.40 12.30 -4.64
N GLU A 72 3.90 11.30 -5.38
CA GLU A 72 2.52 11.31 -5.90
C GLU A 72 1.47 11.36 -4.76
N ILE A 73 1.74 10.73 -3.61
CA ILE A 73 0.84 10.78 -2.45
C ILE A 73 1.10 12.01 -1.57
N MET A 74 2.37 12.40 -1.38
CA MET A 74 2.71 13.59 -0.58
C MET A 74 2.21 14.89 -1.21
N GLU A 75 2.17 14.96 -2.54
CA GLU A 75 1.76 16.13 -3.31
C GLU A 75 0.30 16.06 -3.79
N LEU A 76 -0.43 15.02 -3.39
CA LEU A 76 -1.79 14.73 -3.85
C LEU A 76 -2.73 15.91 -3.57
N LYS A 77 -3.48 16.32 -4.60
CA LYS A 77 -4.48 17.39 -4.52
C LYS A 77 -5.89 16.83 -4.42
N TRP A 78 -6.79 17.59 -3.80
CA TRP A 78 -8.22 17.23 -3.75
C TRP A 78 -8.84 17.11 -5.14
N SER A 79 -8.40 17.94 -6.10
CA SER A 79 -8.86 17.89 -7.49
C SER A 79 -8.43 16.63 -8.25
N GLU A 80 -7.44 15.90 -7.75
CA GLU A 80 -6.93 14.67 -8.37
C GLU A 80 -7.67 13.42 -7.85
N ILE A 81 -8.64 13.57 -6.94
CA ILE A 81 -9.41 12.45 -6.38
C ILE A 81 -10.81 12.44 -6.98
N ASP A 82 -11.13 11.37 -7.70
CA ASP A 82 -12.46 11.08 -8.22
C ASP A 82 -13.11 10.03 -7.31
N PHE A 83 -13.79 10.49 -6.26
CA PHE A 83 -14.46 9.60 -5.29
C PHE A 83 -15.64 8.85 -5.89
N GLU A 84 -16.35 9.45 -6.84
CA GLU A 84 -17.53 8.85 -7.45
C GLU A 84 -17.14 7.64 -8.30
N ARG A 85 -16.10 7.77 -9.12
CA ARG A 85 -15.63 6.69 -10.00
C ARG A 85 -14.54 5.83 -9.38
N GLY A 86 -13.97 6.25 -8.25
CA GLY A 86 -12.91 5.53 -7.55
C GLY A 86 -11.56 5.59 -8.28
N PHE A 87 -11.10 6.78 -8.65
CA PHE A 87 -9.80 6.97 -9.30
C PHE A 87 -8.95 8.06 -8.66
N LEU A 88 -7.63 7.91 -8.75
CA LEU A 88 -6.67 9.00 -8.67
C LEU A 88 -6.30 9.43 -10.09
N ARG A 89 -6.50 10.72 -10.39
CA ARG A 89 -6.19 11.37 -11.67
C ARG A 89 -4.99 12.28 -11.46
N LEU A 90 -3.80 11.70 -11.44
CA LEU A 90 -2.55 12.40 -11.12
C LEU A 90 -2.07 13.18 -12.34
N ASP A 91 -2.06 14.51 -12.25
CA ASP A 91 -1.75 15.39 -13.39
C ASP A 91 -0.25 15.60 -13.59
N ALA A 92 0.53 15.57 -12.49
CA ALA A 92 1.98 15.77 -12.50
C ALA A 92 2.68 14.60 -11.82
N THR A 93 2.97 13.53 -12.56
CA THR A 93 3.87 12.46 -12.09
C THR A 93 5.23 12.54 -12.77
N LYS A 94 6.23 11.83 -12.22
CA LYS A 94 7.54 11.60 -12.90
C LYS A 94 7.38 11.09 -14.33
N SER A 95 6.25 10.46 -14.62
CA SER A 95 5.92 9.88 -15.92
C SER A 95 4.79 10.64 -16.63
N GLY A 96 4.41 11.86 -16.23
CA GLY A 96 3.28 12.60 -16.81
C GLY A 96 1.92 12.19 -16.23
N LYS A 97 0.82 12.44 -16.95
CA LYS A 97 -0.53 12.13 -16.47
C LYS A 97 -0.71 10.63 -16.22
N SER A 98 -1.33 10.26 -15.10
CA SER A 98 -1.59 8.88 -14.72
C SER A 98 -2.94 8.76 -14.03
N ILE A 99 -3.80 7.88 -14.55
CA ILE A 99 -5.09 7.56 -13.95
C ILE A 99 -4.99 6.17 -13.32
N ARG A 100 -5.34 6.04 -12.04
CA ARG A 100 -5.22 4.79 -11.29
C ARG A 100 -6.49 4.49 -10.50
N PRO A 101 -7.10 3.31 -10.64
CA PRO A 101 -8.25 2.94 -9.82
C PRO A 101 -7.82 2.81 -8.35
N ILE A 102 -8.73 3.12 -7.43
CA ILE A 102 -8.51 3.00 -5.99
C ILE A 102 -9.61 2.17 -5.32
N SER A 103 -9.19 1.31 -4.41
CA SER A 103 -10.10 0.47 -3.63
C SER A 103 -10.93 1.27 -2.63
N GLY A 104 -12.04 0.70 -2.16
CA GLY A 104 -12.86 1.31 -1.11
C GLY A 104 -12.08 1.63 0.18
N ALA A 105 -11.05 0.84 0.51
CA ALA A 105 -10.18 1.12 1.65
C ALA A 105 -9.36 2.41 1.46
N VAL A 106 -8.87 2.65 0.25
CA VAL A 106 -8.15 3.88 -0.11
C VAL A 106 -9.10 5.08 -0.11
N GLN A 107 -10.29 4.92 -0.71
CA GLN A 107 -11.32 5.96 -0.68
C GLN A 107 -11.70 6.36 0.75
N LYS A 108 -11.91 5.38 1.63
CA LYS A 108 -12.18 5.61 3.05
C LYS A 108 -11.06 6.42 3.71
N LEU A 109 -9.80 6.00 3.56
CA LEU A 109 -8.65 6.71 4.14
C LEU A 109 -8.55 8.17 3.65
N LEU A 110 -8.83 8.42 2.38
CA LEU A 110 -8.82 9.76 1.78
C LEU A 110 -10.01 10.61 2.27
N SER A 111 -11.20 10.03 2.39
CA SER A 111 -12.38 10.74 2.92
C SER A 111 -12.24 11.11 4.40
N GLU A 112 -11.50 10.32 5.18
CA GLU A 112 -11.16 10.61 6.57
C GLU A 112 -9.99 11.59 6.72
N ALA A 113 -9.35 12.02 5.62
CA ALA A 113 -8.29 13.03 5.68
C ALA A 113 -8.91 14.41 5.96
N PRO A 114 -8.40 15.16 6.96
CA PRO A 114 -8.94 16.48 7.26
C PRO A 114 -8.77 17.42 6.07
N ARG A 115 -9.85 18.15 5.73
CA ARG A 115 -9.82 19.19 4.70
C ARG A 115 -9.23 20.49 5.26
N ALA A 116 -7.96 20.42 5.66
CA ALA A 116 -7.24 21.52 6.32
C ALA A 116 -6.62 22.53 5.33
N HIS A 117 -6.65 22.22 4.03
CA HIS A 117 -6.12 23.06 2.96
C HIS A 117 -6.99 22.87 1.70
N GLU A 118 -7.12 23.92 0.87
CA GLU A 118 -7.97 23.92 -0.33
C GLU A 118 -7.41 23.03 -1.45
N THR A 119 -6.10 23.11 -1.68
CA THR A 119 -5.40 22.36 -2.72
C THR A 119 -4.95 20.96 -2.29
N TRP A 120 -4.02 20.87 -1.34
CA TRP A 120 -3.37 19.61 -0.96
C TRP A 120 -4.19 18.80 0.04
N VAL A 121 -4.22 17.48 -0.16
CA VAL A 121 -4.77 16.53 0.82
C VAL A 121 -3.88 16.47 2.06
N PHE A 122 -2.56 16.59 1.85
CA PHE A 122 -1.55 16.60 2.90
C PHE A 122 -0.70 17.87 2.79
N PRO A 123 -1.10 18.99 3.43
CA PRO A 123 -0.27 20.19 3.48
C PRO A 123 0.93 20.00 4.43
N ASP A 124 1.96 20.82 4.24
CA ASP A 124 3.02 21.00 5.23
C ASP A 124 2.53 21.75 6.48
N ALA A 125 3.35 21.82 7.52
CA ALA A 125 2.98 22.46 8.78
C ALA A 125 2.70 23.96 8.64
N LYS A 126 3.24 24.61 7.60
CA LYS A 126 3.05 26.04 7.32
C LYS A 126 1.84 26.31 6.42
N GLY A 127 1.25 25.28 5.82
CA GLY A 127 0.18 25.41 4.82
C GLY A 127 0.64 26.02 3.50
N THR A 128 1.95 26.13 3.27
CA THR A 128 2.54 26.79 2.08
C THR A 128 2.83 25.81 0.95
N GLY A 129 2.79 24.52 1.23
CA GLY A 129 3.15 23.49 0.25
C GLY A 129 2.69 22.10 0.64
N PRO A 130 3.08 21.09 -0.16
CA PRO A 130 2.79 19.70 0.12
C PRO A 130 3.63 19.18 1.28
N TYR A 131 3.16 18.11 1.93
CA TYR A 131 3.79 17.46 3.06
C TYR A 131 5.26 17.11 2.81
N GLN A 132 6.15 17.32 3.80
CA GLN A 132 7.60 17.03 3.70
C GLN A 132 8.14 16.11 4.82
N GLY A 133 7.45 16.00 5.95
CA GLY A 133 7.93 15.35 7.18
C GLY A 133 7.99 13.82 7.19
N LEU A 134 7.94 13.17 6.02
CA LEU A 134 7.75 11.71 5.94
C LEU A 134 8.98 10.88 6.35
N PRO A 135 10.24 11.25 6.01
CA PRO A 135 11.41 10.44 6.33
C PRO A 135 11.60 10.18 7.83
N LYS A 136 11.35 11.20 8.68
CA LYS A 136 11.47 11.07 10.14
C LYS A 136 10.49 10.05 10.69
N ILE A 137 9.20 10.21 10.40
CA ILE A 137 8.15 9.30 10.87
C ILE A 137 8.34 7.89 10.29
N TRP A 138 8.82 7.77 9.05
CA TRP A 138 9.13 6.47 8.47
C TRP A 138 10.22 5.71 9.24
N ARG A 139 11.27 6.40 9.69
CA ARG A 139 12.29 5.77 10.54
C ARG A 139 11.68 5.25 11.83
N GLU A 140 10.89 6.07 12.53
CA GLU A 140 10.22 5.67 13.78
C GLU A 140 9.26 4.49 13.58
N VAL A 141 8.49 4.48 12.47
CA VAL A 141 7.58 3.38 12.13
C VAL A 141 8.35 2.09 11.82
N ARG A 142 9.48 2.17 11.12
CA ARG A 142 10.32 1.00 10.84
C ARG A 142 10.96 0.43 12.09
N GLU A 143 11.54 1.28 12.93
CA GLU A 143 12.12 0.87 14.21
C GLU A 143 11.05 0.22 15.10
N ALA A 144 9.85 0.81 15.18
CA ALA A 144 8.73 0.23 15.94
C ALA A 144 8.15 -1.05 15.32
N ALA A 145 8.38 -1.29 14.03
CA ALA A 145 7.98 -2.50 13.31
C ALA A 145 9.11 -3.54 13.19
N ASP A 146 10.29 -3.24 13.73
CA ASP A 146 11.51 -4.06 13.65
C ASP A 146 11.91 -4.40 12.21
N LEU A 147 11.78 -3.42 11.31
CA LEU A 147 12.08 -3.57 9.89
C LEU A 147 13.50 -3.13 9.57
N GLU A 148 14.42 -4.10 9.50
CA GLU A 148 15.78 -3.89 9.02
C GLU A 148 15.82 -3.71 7.49
N ASP A 149 16.61 -2.73 7.02
CA ASP A 149 16.81 -2.35 5.61
C ASP A 149 15.55 -2.19 4.72
N PHE A 150 14.35 -2.06 5.32
CA PHE A 150 13.14 -1.80 4.54
C PHE A 150 13.06 -0.31 4.18
N ARG A 151 12.95 0.02 2.90
CA ARG A 151 12.86 1.39 2.38
C ARG A 151 11.42 1.69 2.00
N MET A 152 11.09 2.98 1.97
CA MET A 152 9.73 3.40 1.61
C MET A 152 9.33 2.99 0.19
N HIS A 153 10.30 2.87 -0.73
CA HIS A 153 10.03 2.39 -2.08
C HIS A 153 9.67 0.90 -2.10
N ASP A 154 10.06 0.14 -1.08
CA ASP A 154 9.72 -1.27 -1.00
C ASP A 154 8.23 -1.48 -0.75
N LEU A 155 7.50 -0.49 -0.21
CA LEU A 155 6.02 -0.51 -0.17
C LEU A 155 5.41 -0.65 -1.56
N ARG A 156 6.00 0.02 -2.57
CA ARG A 156 5.59 -0.13 -3.97
C ARG A 156 5.91 -1.53 -4.48
N HIS A 157 7.09 -2.04 -4.17
CA HIS A 157 7.50 -3.38 -4.59
C HIS A 157 6.59 -4.43 -3.97
N SER A 158 6.28 -4.34 -2.68
CA SER A 158 5.34 -5.23 -2.00
C SER A 158 3.97 -5.23 -2.67
N PHE A 159 3.38 -4.05 -2.95
CA PHE A 159 2.09 -3.96 -3.65
C PHE A 159 2.11 -4.71 -4.99
N ALA A 160 3.18 -4.54 -5.77
CA ALA A 160 3.34 -5.20 -7.06
C ALA A 160 3.56 -6.71 -6.94
N SER A 161 4.38 -7.13 -5.98
CA SER A 161 4.67 -8.55 -5.72
C SER A 161 3.42 -9.29 -5.27
N PHE A 162 2.59 -8.70 -4.40
CA PHE A 162 1.31 -9.30 -4.04
C PHE A 162 0.39 -9.43 -5.23
N GLY A 163 0.31 -8.39 -6.07
CA GLY A 163 -0.47 -8.45 -7.30
C GLY A 163 -0.04 -9.64 -8.18
N ALA A 164 1.25 -9.78 -8.44
CA ALA A 164 1.78 -10.85 -9.28
C ALA A 164 1.55 -12.24 -8.68
N ALA A 165 1.80 -12.40 -7.38
CA ALA A 165 1.60 -13.65 -6.66
C ALA A 165 0.12 -14.06 -6.56
N ASN A 166 -0.81 -13.08 -6.63
CA ASN A 166 -2.26 -13.31 -6.71
C ASN A 166 -2.78 -13.40 -8.15
N GLY A 167 -1.90 -13.55 -9.14
CA GLY A 167 -2.31 -13.81 -10.52
C GLY A 167 -2.72 -12.57 -11.31
N LEU A 168 -2.47 -11.35 -10.81
CA LEU A 168 -2.61 -10.16 -11.65
C LEU A 168 -1.58 -10.18 -12.77
N SER A 169 -2.03 -9.90 -13.98
CA SER A 169 -1.13 -9.81 -15.14
C SER A 169 -0.20 -8.59 -15.01
N LEU A 170 1.01 -8.70 -15.54
CA LEU A 170 1.98 -7.60 -15.54
C LEU A 170 1.44 -6.30 -16.16
N PRO A 171 0.62 -6.31 -17.23
CA PRO A 171 -0.03 -5.10 -17.72
C PRO A 171 -0.93 -4.43 -16.69
N ILE A 172 -1.74 -5.19 -15.95
CA ILE A 172 -2.61 -4.66 -14.88
C ILE A 172 -1.78 -4.06 -13.76
N ILE A 173 -0.75 -4.77 -13.28
CA ILE A 173 0.18 -4.27 -12.26
C ILE A 173 0.86 -2.98 -12.74
N GLY A 174 1.32 -2.94 -13.99
CA GLY A 174 1.92 -1.77 -14.60
C GLY A 174 0.98 -0.56 -14.62
N ALA A 175 -0.29 -0.78 -14.96
CA ALA A 175 -1.33 0.27 -14.96
C ALA A 175 -1.58 0.81 -13.54
N LEU A 176 -1.74 -0.09 -12.55
CA LEU A 176 -1.91 0.29 -11.13
C LEU A 176 -0.72 1.09 -10.59
N LEU A 177 0.50 0.75 -11.02
CA LEU A 177 1.73 1.45 -10.62
C LEU A 177 2.02 2.70 -11.47
N GLY A 178 1.28 2.96 -12.55
CA GLY A 178 1.59 4.02 -13.50
C GLY A 178 2.97 3.86 -14.15
N HIS A 179 3.33 2.64 -14.55
CA HIS A 179 4.51 2.38 -15.36
C HIS A 179 4.26 2.74 -16.82
N LYS A 180 5.09 3.63 -17.38
CA LYS A 180 5.07 3.93 -18.82
C LYS A 180 5.76 2.85 -19.66
N ASN A 181 6.83 2.28 -19.13
CA ASN A 181 7.56 1.21 -19.79
C ASN A 181 7.18 -0.12 -19.14
N THR A 182 6.65 -1.04 -19.95
CA THR A 182 6.25 -2.39 -19.53
C THR A 182 7.43 -3.20 -19.01
N SER A 183 8.66 -2.91 -19.45
CA SER A 183 9.88 -3.57 -18.95
C SER A 183 10.10 -3.34 -17.45
N THR A 184 9.62 -2.21 -16.89
CA THR A 184 9.75 -1.93 -15.45
C THR A 184 8.96 -2.92 -14.60
N THR A 185 7.86 -3.46 -15.14
CA THR A 185 7.04 -4.45 -14.44
C THR A 185 7.58 -5.87 -14.58
N GLN A 186 8.47 -6.14 -15.55
CA GLN A 186 9.02 -7.49 -15.79
C GLN A 186 9.79 -8.05 -14.61
N ARG A 187 10.29 -7.19 -13.70
CA ARG A 187 10.93 -7.65 -12.46
C ARG A 187 10.03 -8.55 -11.59
N TYR A 188 8.70 -8.49 -11.75
CA TYR A 188 7.75 -9.32 -10.99
C TYR A 188 7.30 -10.57 -11.74
N ALA A 189 7.79 -10.81 -12.97
CA ALA A 189 7.35 -11.94 -13.80
C ALA A 189 7.59 -13.31 -13.14
N HIS A 190 8.69 -13.46 -12.39
CA HIS A 190 8.98 -14.71 -11.68
C HIS A 190 7.90 -15.08 -10.65
N LEU A 191 7.19 -14.09 -10.10
CA LEU A 191 6.12 -14.32 -9.12
C LEU A 191 4.81 -14.78 -9.74
N THR A 192 4.60 -14.54 -11.04
CA THR A 192 3.39 -15.02 -11.71
C THR A 192 3.39 -16.55 -11.88
N GLY A 193 4.56 -17.20 -11.77
CA GLY A 193 4.66 -18.66 -11.79
C GLY A 193 3.93 -19.33 -10.62
N ILE A 194 3.94 -18.70 -9.44
CA ILE A 194 3.24 -19.18 -8.24
C ILE A 194 1.73 -19.21 -8.51
N ALA A 195 1.19 -18.07 -8.97
CA ALA A 195 -0.21 -17.96 -9.33
C ALA A 195 -0.60 -18.88 -10.49
N ALA A 196 0.26 -19.03 -11.50
CA ALA A 196 0.01 -19.88 -12.65
C ALA A 196 -0.09 -21.36 -12.25
N ARG A 197 0.75 -21.81 -11.31
CA ARG A 197 0.67 -23.18 -10.77
C ARG A 197 -0.65 -23.41 -10.04
N GLN A 198 -1.07 -22.48 -9.18
CA GLN A 198 -2.35 -22.59 -8.49
C GLN A 198 -3.51 -22.63 -9.48
N ALA A 199 -3.53 -21.71 -10.46
CA ALA A 199 -4.56 -21.67 -11.50
C ALA A 199 -4.60 -22.97 -12.34
N ALA A 200 -3.44 -23.57 -12.63
CA ALA A 200 -3.38 -24.85 -13.33
C ALA A 200 -4.02 -26.00 -12.52
N ASN A 201 -3.79 -26.03 -11.20
CA ASN A 201 -4.44 -27.00 -10.30
C ASN A 201 -5.94 -26.77 -10.27
N ASP A 202 -6.40 -25.54 -10.02
CA ASP A 202 -7.82 -25.21 -9.91
C ASP A 202 -8.62 -25.59 -11.17
N VAL A 203 -8.06 -25.29 -12.35
CA VAL A 203 -8.68 -25.65 -13.63
C VAL A 203 -8.71 -27.17 -13.81
N SER A 204 -7.62 -27.85 -13.47
CA SER A 204 -7.53 -29.31 -13.60
C SER A 204 -8.52 -30.01 -12.67
N ASP A 205 -8.64 -29.57 -11.43
CA ASP A 205 -9.57 -30.12 -10.44
C ASP A 205 -11.04 -29.91 -10.85
N MET A 206 -11.37 -28.72 -11.38
CA MET A 206 -12.71 -28.44 -11.90
C MET A 206 -13.08 -29.36 -13.06
N VAL A 207 -12.15 -29.60 -13.98
CA VAL A 207 -12.36 -30.51 -15.12
C VAL A 207 -12.42 -31.97 -14.64
N ALA A 208 -11.54 -32.38 -13.73
CA ALA A 208 -11.53 -33.74 -13.18
C ALA A 208 -12.84 -34.07 -12.44
N ALA A 209 -13.36 -33.12 -11.65
CA ALA A 209 -14.66 -33.24 -11.00
C ALA A 209 -15.79 -33.40 -12.02
N ALA A 210 -15.78 -32.63 -13.11
CA ALA A 210 -16.77 -32.74 -14.19
C ALA A 210 -16.67 -34.08 -14.96
N LEU A 211 -15.48 -34.68 -15.02
CA LEU A 211 -15.22 -35.98 -15.65
C LEU A 211 -15.47 -37.18 -14.72
N GLY A 212 -15.77 -36.95 -13.43
CA GLY A 212 -15.95 -38.02 -12.43
C GLY A 212 -14.64 -38.72 -12.04
N VAL A 213 -13.49 -38.09 -12.28
CA VAL A 213 -12.17 -38.60 -11.89
C VAL A 213 -11.83 -38.04 -10.51
N SER A 214 -11.63 -38.91 -9.52
CA SER A 214 -11.18 -38.47 -8.18
C SER A 214 -9.74 -37.97 -8.28
N THR A 215 -9.51 -36.69 -7.99
CA THR A 215 -8.17 -36.15 -7.75
C THR A 215 -7.76 -36.56 -6.33
N GLY A 216 -6.62 -37.24 -6.21
CA GLY A 216 -6.05 -37.74 -4.95
C GLY A 216 -5.08 -36.74 -4.34
#